data_AF-A0A945AC88-F1
#
_entry.id   AF-A0A945AC88-F1
#
_cell.length_a   1.000
_cell.length_b   1.000
_cell.length_c   1.000
_cell.angle_alpha   90.00
_cell.angle_beta   90.00
_cell.angle_gamma   90.00
#
_symmetry.space_group_name_H-M   'P 1'
#
loop_
_entity.id
_entity.type
_entity.pdbx_description
1 polymer ?
#
loop_
_entity_poly.entity_id
_entity_poly.type
_entity_poly.pdbx_seq_one_letter_code
_entity_poly.pdbx_strand_id
1 'polypeptide(L)'
;MSEENPYEKIGVKTFINCCGTRTIHSGTLMLPEVKAAMLAASNQFVNMDDLMHGVGQRLAELTGAEWGMVSSGAAAALCHATAAFVTGGDPEKMLRLPNTEGLKNRVVMMDDGRFTYDQAIRTVGV
;
A
#
# COMPACT_ATOMS: atom_id res chain seq x y z
N MET A 1 35.95 -7.68 -1.81
CA MET A 1 35.63 -6.59 -0.88
C MET A 1 34.43 -7.06 -0.08
N SER A 2 34.53 -7.17 1.24
CA SER A 2 33.34 -7.42 2.07
C SER A 2 32.34 -6.32 1.75
N GLU A 3 31.17 -6.68 1.23
CA GLU A 3 30.08 -5.71 1.01
C GLU A 3 29.69 -5.16 2.37
N GLU A 4 30.25 -4.01 2.69
CA GLU A 4 30.03 -3.33 3.95
C GLU A 4 28.54 -2.95 4.04
N ASN A 5 27.90 -3.46 5.10
CA ASN A 5 26.46 -3.35 5.33
C ASN A 5 26.01 -1.88 5.29
N PRO A 6 25.03 -1.49 4.46
CA PRO A 6 24.62 -0.10 4.31
C PRO A 6 24.14 0.54 5.63
N TYR A 7 23.61 -0.27 6.57
CA TYR A 7 23.22 0.22 7.90
C TYR A 7 24.42 0.53 8.79
N GLU A 8 25.50 -0.27 8.71
CA GLU A 8 26.71 -0.03 9.51
C GLU A 8 27.42 1.26 9.11
N LYS A 9 27.38 1.61 7.81
CA LYS A 9 27.91 2.89 7.29
C LYS A 9 27.25 4.12 7.91
N ILE A 10 26.00 3.98 8.38
CA ILE A 10 25.27 5.04 9.08
C ILE A 10 25.18 4.80 10.59
N GLY A 11 26.02 3.92 11.14
CA GLY A 11 26.11 3.64 12.58
C GLY A 11 24.94 2.83 13.15
N VAL A 12 24.16 2.17 12.29
CA VAL A 12 23.00 1.36 12.69
C VAL A 12 23.38 -0.11 12.77
N LYS A 13 23.18 -0.72 13.94
CA LYS A 13 23.44 -2.14 14.17
C LYS A 13 22.31 -3.02 13.64
N THR A 14 22.66 -4.04 12.86
CA THR A 14 21.70 -5.08 12.44
C THR A 14 21.51 -6.15 13.51
N PHE A 15 20.39 -6.86 13.44
CA PHE A 15 20.02 -7.91 14.40
C PHE A 15 19.20 -9.01 13.74
N ILE A 16 19.13 -10.17 14.38
CA ILE A 16 18.28 -11.28 13.95
C ILE A 16 16.85 -11.01 14.45
N ASN A 17 15.90 -10.80 13.54
CA ASN A 17 14.50 -10.58 13.89
C ASN A 17 13.76 -11.91 14.09
N CYS A 18 13.49 -12.27 15.35
CA CYS A 18 12.69 -13.44 15.73
C CYS A 18 11.25 -13.08 16.13
N CYS A 19 10.81 -11.83 15.88
CA CYS A 19 9.52 -11.30 16.35
C CYS A 19 8.45 -11.23 15.25
N GLY A 20 8.70 -11.86 14.10
CA GLY A 20 7.83 -11.82 12.92
C GLY A 20 7.91 -10.50 12.15
N THR A 21 6.89 -10.19 11.35
CA THR A 21 6.84 -9.05 10.44
C THR A 21 6.42 -7.75 11.16
N ARG A 22 7.30 -7.23 12.01
CA ARG A 22 7.04 -5.97 12.74
C ARG A 22 7.53 -4.77 11.95
N THR A 23 6.67 -3.77 11.75
CA THR A 23 7.01 -2.51 11.06
C THR A 23 8.19 -1.80 11.69
N ILE A 24 8.26 -1.79 13.03
CA ILE A 24 9.38 -1.21 13.78
C ILE A 24 10.72 -1.91 13.50
N HIS A 25 10.70 -3.15 12.99
CA HIS A 25 11.88 -3.94 12.62
C HIS A 25 12.03 -4.04 11.09
N SER A 26 11.57 -3.04 10.34
CA SER A 26 11.56 -3.00 8.87
C SER A 26 10.78 -4.11 8.16
N GLY A 27 9.90 -4.84 8.88
CA GLY A 27 9.05 -5.87 8.30
C GLY A 27 9.79 -7.19 8.10
N THR A 28 9.99 -7.59 6.84
CA THR A 28 10.65 -8.85 6.47
C THR A 28 11.74 -8.61 5.42
N LEU A 29 12.69 -9.53 5.32
CA LEU A 29 13.70 -9.51 4.27
C LEU A 29 13.10 -10.01 2.95
N MET A 30 13.38 -9.30 1.87
CA MET A 30 12.94 -9.68 0.53
C MET A 30 13.65 -10.95 0.05
N LEU A 31 12.91 -11.80 -0.66
CA LEU A 31 13.45 -12.98 -1.34
C LEU A 31 14.43 -12.56 -2.46
N PRO A 32 15.44 -13.39 -2.80
CA PRO A 32 16.42 -13.08 -3.84
C PRO A 32 15.79 -12.69 -5.19
N GLU A 33 14.74 -13.38 -5.60
CA GLU A 33 14.01 -13.13 -6.85
C GLU A 33 13.31 -11.77 -6.86
N VAL A 34 12.82 -11.29 -5.71
CA VAL A 34 12.21 -9.95 -5.59
C VAL A 34 13.27 -8.88 -5.76
N LYS A 35 14.44 -9.05 -5.12
CA LYS A 35 15.57 -8.12 -5.26
C LYS A 35 16.04 -8.02 -6.71
N ALA A 36 16.16 -9.17 -7.40
CA ALA A 36 16.53 -9.22 -8.80
C ALA A 36 15.50 -8.52 -9.70
N ALA A 37 14.20 -8.75 -9.47
CA ALA A 37 13.13 -8.09 -10.21
C ALA A 37 13.13 -6.57 -10.01
N MET A 38 13.33 -6.09 -8.79
CA MET A 38 13.42 -4.64 -8.49
C MET A 38 14.60 -3.99 -9.23
N LEU A 39 15.77 -4.63 -9.24
CA LEU A 39 16.93 -4.15 -9.96
C LEU A 39 16.70 -4.13 -11.48
N ALA A 40 16.04 -5.15 -12.02
CA ALA A 40 15.69 -5.17 -13.45
C ALA A 40 14.71 -4.03 -13.79
N ALA A 41 13.67 -3.85 -12.98
CA ALA A 41 12.66 -2.82 -13.18
C ALA A 41 13.22 -1.39 -13.07
N SER A 42 14.22 -1.15 -12.22
CA SER A 42 14.81 0.19 -12.04
C SER A 42 15.53 0.73 -13.28
N ASN A 43 15.71 -0.08 -14.32
CA ASN A 43 16.37 0.30 -15.58
C ASN A 43 15.38 0.57 -16.72
N GLN A 44 14.07 0.62 -16.44
CA GLN A 44 13.02 0.74 -17.45
C GLN A 44 12.06 1.87 -17.10
N PHE A 45 11.56 2.55 -18.13
CA PHE A 45 10.41 3.46 -18.02
C PHE A 45 9.15 2.74 -18.51
N VAL A 46 8.03 2.99 -17.83
CA VAL A 46 6.72 2.45 -18.21
C VAL A 46 5.64 3.51 -18.06
N ASN A 47 4.54 3.37 -18.79
CA ASN A 47 3.33 4.10 -18.47
C ASN A 47 2.71 3.49 -17.20
N MET A 48 2.34 4.34 -16.24
CA MET A 48 1.82 3.89 -14.95
C MET A 48 0.43 3.26 -15.05
N ASP A 49 -0.41 3.70 -15.98
CA ASP A 49 -1.74 3.14 -16.20
C ASP A 49 -1.64 1.73 -16.78
N ASP A 50 -0.73 1.52 -17.74
CA ASP A 50 -0.45 0.19 -18.32
C ASP A 50 0.13 -0.75 -17.26
N LEU A 51 1.05 -0.26 -16.42
CA LEU A 51 1.60 -1.02 -15.31
C LEU A 51 0.50 -1.44 -14.34
N MET A 52 -0.36 -0.51 -13.93
CA MET A 52 -1.47 -0.79 -13.01
C MET A 52 -2.47 -1.77 -13.61
N HIS A 53 -2.74 -1.68 -14.91
CA HIS A 53 -3.59 -2.65 -15.61
C HIS A 53 -3.00 -4.07 -15.54
N GLY A 54 -1.72 -4.22 -15.90
CA GLY A 54 -1.03 -5.51 -15.85
C GLY A 54 -0.90 -6.08 -14.44
N VAL A 55 -0.59 -5.23 -13.45
CA VAL A 55 -0.56 -5.62 -12.03
C VAL A 55 -1.93 -6.13 -11.57
N GLY A 56 -3.01 -5.43 -11.93
CA GLY A 56 -4.34 -5.82 -11.50
C GLY A 56 -4.82 -7.14 -12.13
N GLN A 57 -4.48 -7.41 -13.39
CA GLN A 57 -4.71 -8.73 -14.00
C GLN A 57 -3.97 -9.83 -13.25
N ARG A 58 -2.68 -9.60 -12.92
CA ARG A 58 -1.90 -10.59 -12.18
C ARG A 58 -2.46 -10.84 -10.77
N LEU A 59 -2.94 -9.80 -10.09
CA LEU A 59 -3.58 -9.95 -8.79
C LEU A 59 -4.90 -10.72 -8.88
N ALA A 60 -5.69 -10.51 -9.94
CA ALA A 60 -6.90 -11.29 -10.19
C ALA A 60 -6.59 -12.79 -10.32
N GLU A 61 -5.57 -13.15 -11.10
CA GLU A 61 -5.12 -14.55 -11.24
C GLU A 61 -4.69 -15.17 -9.91
N LEU A 62 -3.96 -14.41 -9.08
CA LEU A 62 -3.41 -14.90 -7.82
C LEU A 62 -4.44 -15.03 -6.70
N THR A 63 -5.45 -14.15 -6.69
CA THR A 63 -6.40 -14.02 -5.57
C THR A 63 -7.79 -14.56 -5.88
N GLY A 64 -8.13 -14.72 -7.16
CA GLY A 64 -9.49 -15.04 -7.61
C GLY A 64 -10.46 -13.86 -7.57
N ALA A 65 -10.00 -12.65 -7.21
CA ALA A 65 -10.78 -11.43 -7.31
C ALA A 65 -10.94 -10.99 -8.77
N GLU A 66 -11.92 -10.12 -9.05
CA GLU A 66 -12.13 -9.57 -10.39
C GLU A 66 -10.96 -8.67 -10.83
N TRP A 67 -10.35 -7.93 -9.90
CA TRP A 67 -9.22 -7.05 -10.13
C TRP A 67 -8.55 -6.65 -8.79
N GLY A 68 -7.30 -6.19 -8.82
CA GLY A 68 -6.58 -5.74 -7.63
C GLY A 68 -5.65 -4.55 -7.88
N MET A 69 -5.32 -3.81 -6.81
CA MET A 69 -4.41 -2.67 -6.81
C MET A 69 -3.27 -2.89 -5.82
N VAL A 70 -2.06 -2.47 -6.20
CA VAL A 70 -0.95 -2.26 -5.27
C VAL A 70 -0.93 -0.79 -4.86
N SER A 71 -1.04 -0.53 -3.56
CA SER A 71 -0.87 0.81 -2.99
C SER A 71 0.49 0.93 -2.28
N SER A 72 0.81 2.13 -1.79
CA SER A 72 2.01 2.36 -0.97
C SER A 72 1.98 1.67 0.40
N GLY A 73 0.83 1.12 0.81
CA GLY A 73 0.66 0.39 2.06
C GLY A 73 -0.81 0.26 2.49
N ALA A 74 -1.05 -0.48 3.58
CA ALA A 74 -2.41 -0.79 4.04
C ALA A 74 -3.26 0.46 4.38
N ALA A 75 -2.67 1.47 5.02
CA ALA A 75 -3.37 2.74 5.28
C ALA A 75 -3.80 3.43 3.98
N ALA A 76 -2.90 3.49 2.98
CA ALA A 76 -3.24 4.07 1.69
C ALA A 76 -4.33 3.27 0.98
N ALA A 77 -4.29 1.93 1.04
CA ALA A 77 -5.35 1.08 0.48
C ALA A 77 -6.72 1.39 1.08
N LEU A 78 -6.81 1.50 2.41
CA LEU A 78 -8.05 1.84 3.11
C LEU A 78 -8.55 3.25 2.77
N CYS A 79 -7.63 4.23 2.69
CA CYS A 79 -7.94 5.59 2.28
C CYS A 79 -8.49 5.63 0.84
N HIS A 80 -7.81 5.00 -0.12
CA HIS A 80 -8.25 4.94 -1.52
C HIS A 80 -9.59 4.22 -1.68
N ALA A 81 -9.79 3.09 -1.00
CA ALA A 81 -11.06 2.37 -1.03
C ALA A 81 -12.19 3.25 -0.48
N THR A 82 -11.98 3.90 0.67
CA THR A 82 -12.96 4.80 1.28
C THR A 82 -13.28 5.98 0.35
N ALA A 83 -12.26 6.61 -0.24
CA ALA A 83 -12.41 7.71 -1.19
C ALA A 83 -13.23 7.28 -2.42
N ALA A 84 -12.97 6.08 -2.95
CA ALA A 84 -13.73 5.54 -4.08
C ALA A 84 -15.21 5.35 -3.74
N PHE A 85 -15.54 4.83 -2.56
CA PHE A 85 -16.94 4.63 -2.13
C PHE A 85 -17.68 5.93 -1.81
N VAL A 86 -17.00 6.91 -1.20
CA VAL A 86 -17.55 8.23 -0.87
C VAL A 86 -17.89 9.02 -2.14
N THR A 87 -16.98 8.97 -3.12
CA THR A 87 -17.10 9.75 -4.37
C THR A 87 -17.83 9.00 -5.48
N GLY A 88 -17.95 7.68 -5.39
CA GLY A 88 -18.54 6.84 -6.44
C GLY A 88 -17.69 6.79 -7.71
N GLY A 89 -16.38 7.01 -7.61
CA GLY A 89 -15.48 7.02 -8.78
C GLY A 89 -15.48 8.33 -9.58
N ASP A 90 -16.18 9.38 -9.11
CA ASP A 90 -16.29 10.67 -9.78
C ASP A 90 -15.07 11.57 -9.50
N PRO A 91 -14.28 11.95 -10.52
CA PRO A 91 -13.07 12.76 -10.34
C PRO A 91 -13.33 14.14 -9.73
N GLU A 92 -14.45 14.79 -10.07
CA GLU A 92 -14.76 16.12 -9.51
C GLU A 92 -15.07 16.03 -8.02
N LYS A 93 -15.71 14.94 -7.59
CA LYS A 93 -15.96 14.68 -6.16
C LYS A 93 -14.67 14.29 -5.44
N MET A 94 -13.75 13.56 -6.08
CA MET A 94 -12.44 13.22 -5.50
C MET A 94 -11.62 14.46 -5.19
N LEU A 95 -11.61 15.46 -6.08
CA LEU A 95 -10.89 16.72 -5.87
C LEU A 95 -11.40 17.54 -4.67
N ARG A 96 -12.62 17.28 -4.21
CA ARG A 96 -13.23 17.97 -3.05
C ARG A 96 -12.85 17.36 -1.71
N LEU A 97 -12.35 16.12 -1.68
CA LEU A 97 -11.98 15.47 -0.43
C LEU A 97 -10.92 16.29 0.33
N PRO A 98 -11.02 16.41 1.67
CA PRO A 98 -11.92 15.68 2.56
C PRO A 98 -13.29 16.35 2.80
N ASN A 99 -13.69 17.35 2.00
CA ASN A 99 -15.04 17.92 2.13
C ASN A 99 -16.08 16.97 1.51
N THR A 100 -16.80 16.24 2.35
CA THR A 100 -17.84 15.29 1.94
C THR A 100 -19.26 15.86 1.98
N GLU A 101 -19.44 17.18 2.01
CA GLU A 101 -20.77 17.79 2.02
C GLU A 101 -21.59 17.37 0.78
N GLY A 102 -22.79 16.81 1.03
CA GLY A 102 -23.65 16.26 -0.02
C GLY A 102 -23.19 14.91 -0.59
N LEU A 103 -22.14 14.28 -0.04
CA LEU A 103 -21.65 12.95 -0.43
C LEU A 103 -22.04 11.87 0.60
N LYS A 104 -21.89 10.60 0.22
CA LYS A 104 -21.98 9.50 1.20
C LYS A 104 -20.82 9.61 2.18
N ASN A 105 -21.10 9.61 3.48
CA ASN A 105 -20.07 9.87 4.51
C ASN A 105 -20.17 8.93 5.72
N ARG A 106 -20.62 7.69 5.53
CA ARG A 106 -20.72 6.71 6.61
C ARG A 106 -20.01 5.43 6.22
N VAL A 107 -19.15 4.95 7.12
CA VAL A 107 -18.41 3.69 6.97
C VAL A 107 -18.80 2.77 8.12
N VAL A 108 -19.15 1.52 7.77
CA VAL A 108 -19.43 0.49 8.78
C VAL A 108 -18.10 -0.12 9.21
N MET A 109 -17.86 -0.11 10.52
CA MET A 109 -16.66 -0.68 11.13
C MET A 109 -17.07 -1.91 11.92
N MET A 110 -16.32 -3.01 11.76
CA MET A 110 -16.47 -4.17 12.63
C MET A 110 -15.99 -3.81 14.04
N ASP A 111 -16.73 -4.27 15.05
CA ASP A 111 -16.38 -4.00 16.46
C ASP A 111 -15.14 -4.78 16.90
N ASP A 112 -15.06 -6.04 16.49
CA ASP A 112 -13.88 -6.88 16.69
C ASP A 112 -12.79 -6.60 15.64
N GLY A 113 -11.53 -6.71 16.05
CA GLY A 113 -10.38 -6.52 15.17
C GLY A 113 -10.01 -5.06 14.85
N ARG A 114 -10.58 -4.08 15.56
CA ARG A 114 -10.20 -2.67 15.37
C ARG A 114 -8.73 -2.44 15.68
N PHE A 115 -8.08 -1.61 14.86
CA PHE A 115 -6.68 -1.24 15.01
C PHE A 115 -6.46 0.22 14.58
N THR A 116 -5.24 0.72 14.71
CA THR A 116 -4.90 2.14 14.43
C THR A 116 -5.19 2.60 13.00
N TYR A 117 -5.47 1.70 12.07
CA TYR A 117 -5.81 2.02 10.69
C TYR A 117 -7.17 2.68 10.49
N ASP A 118 -8.04 2.73 11.50
CA ASP A 118 -9.33 3.42 11.40
C ASP A 118 -9.18 4.90 11.02
N GLN A 119 -8.05 5.52 11.38
CA GLN A 119 -7.74 6.89 10.98
C GLN A 119 -7.53 7.05 9.49
N ALA A 120 -7.05 6.03 8.79
CA ALA A 120 -6.87 6.06 7.34
C ALA A 120 -8.21 6.22 6.61
N ILE A 121 -9.28 5.63 7.16
CA ILE A 121 -10.65 5.78 6.65
C ILE A 121 -11.14 7.21 6.89
N ARG A 122 -11.00 7.71 8.13
CA ARG A 122 -11.42 9.08 8.51
C ARG A 122 -10.70 10.19 7.76
N THR A 123 -9.50 9.93 7.25
CA THR A 123 -8.71 10.90 6.48
C THR A 123 -9.45 11.39 5.22
N VAL A 124 -10.43 10.62 4.73
CA VAL A 124 -11.29 10.98 3.60
C VAL A 124 -12.37 12.02 3.98
N GLY A 125 -12.58 12.30 5.26
CA GLY A 125 -13.59 13.26 5.75
C GLY A 125 -14.92 12.64 6.18
N VAL A 126 -14.92 11.31 6.41
CA VAL A 126 -16.07 10.53 6.91
C VAL A 126 -16.06 10.36 8.42
#